data_AF-A0A0S7Z9M2-F1
#
_entry.id   AF-A0A0S7Z9M2-F1
#
_cell.length_a   1.000
_cell.length_b   1.000
_cell.length_c   1.000
_cell.angle_alpha   90.00
_cell.angle_beta   90.00
_cell.angle_gamma   90.00
#
_symmetry.space_group_name_H-M   'P 1'
#
loop_
_entity.id
_entity.type
_entity.pdbx_description
1 polymer ?
#
loop_
_entity_poly.entity_id
_entity_poly.type
_entity_poly.pdbx_seq_one_letter_code
_entity_poly.pdbx_strand_id
1 'polypeptide(L)' 'STEWGNGYQGPMFEGSLPEAVSHADGICLNSTVWLDDTLLTKEGKVVHLELVDIAKAMGKA' A
#
# COMPACT_ATOMS: atom_id res chain seq x y z
N SER A 1 5.71 0.58 6.55
CA SER A 1 5.71 1.59 5.47
C SER A 1 4.77 1.11 4.37
N THR A 2 4.25 2.04 3.58
CA THR A 2 3.37 1.75 2.44
C THR A 2 3.98 2.33 1.18
N GLU A 3 3.98 1.55 0.11
CA GLU A 3 4.41 2.00 -1.22
C GLU A 3 3.21 2.58 -1.98
N TRP A 4 3.48 3.58 -2.80
CA TRP A 4 2.54 4.14 -3.78
C TRP A 4 3.32 4.48 -5.04
N GLY A 5 2.63 4.47 -6.19
CA GLY A 5 3.22 4.80 -7.48
C GLY A 5 2.41 5.84 -8.24
N ASN A 6 3.07 6.62 -9.10
CA ASN A 6 2.44 7.58 -10.00
C ASN A 6 3.05 7.53 -11.41
N GLY A 7 2.21 7.77 -12.43
CA GLY A 7 2.63 7.79 -13.82
C GLY A 7 2.24 6.51 -14.57
N TYR A 8 3.21 5.90 -15.27
CA TYR A 8 2.99 4.74 -16.13
C TYR A 8 2.44 3.57 -15.32
N GLN A 9 1.41 2.91 -15.85
CA GLN A 9 0.79 1.75 -15.21
C GLN A 9 1.12 0.51 -16.02
N GLY A 10 1.53 -0.56 -15.34
CA GLY A 10 1.74 -1.86 -15.99
C GLY A 10 0.43 -2.45 -16.55
N PRO A 11 0.53 -3.46 -17.42
CA PRO A 11 -0.61 -4.03 -18.14
C PRO A 11 -1.66 -4.72 -17.25
N MET A 12 -1.36 -4.92 -15.97
CA MET A 12 -2.28 -5.52 -14.99
C MET A 12 -3.31 -4.52 -14.45
N PHE A 13 -3.10 -3.22 -14.67
CA PHE A 13 -4.01 -2.17 -14.24
C PHE A 13 -4.99 -1.82 -15.36
N GLU A 14 -6.29 -1.86 -15.06
CA GLU A 14 -7.38 -1.65 -16.05
C GLU A 14 -7.74 -0.16 -16.22
N GLY A 15 -6.74 0.72 -16.18
CA GLY A 15 -6.93 2.16 -16.37
C GLY A 15 -7.31 2.51 -17.81
N SER A 16 -8.16 3.53 -18.00
CA SER A 16 -8.59 3.99 -19.34
C SER A 16 -7.85 5.24 -19.83
N LEU A 17 -6.78 5.65 -19.15
CA LEU A 17 -5.97 6.82 -19.50
C LEU A 17 -4.80 6.43 -20.41
N PRO A 18 -4.26 7.36 -21.23
CA PRO A 18 -3.07 7.12 -22.03
C PRO A 18 -1.84 6.76 -21.18
N GLU A 19 -0.87 6.07 -21.79
CA GLU A 19 0.39 5.73 -21.13
C GLU A 19 1.21 6.99 -20.80
N ALA A 20 1.65 7.10 -19.55
CA ALA A 20 2.58 8.15 -19.15
C ALA A 20 4.03 7.78 -19.55
N VAL A 21 4.86 8.79 -19.78
CA VAL A 21 6.26 8.60 -20.24
C VAL A 21 7.21 8.04 -19.17
N SER A 22 6.81 8.05 -17.90
CA SER A 22 7.63 7.59 -16.79
C SER A 22 6.79 7.08 -15.62
N HIS A 23 7.45 6.34 -14.73
CA HIS A 23 6.92 5.82 -13.48
C HIS A 23 7.76 6.32 -12.31
N ALA A 24 7.13 6.59 -11.17
CA ALA A 24 7.82 6.89 -9.93
C ALA A 24 7.11 6.23 -8.76
N ASP A 25 7.91 5.66 -7.86
CA ASP A 25 7.46 5.05 -6.61
C ASP A 25 7.89 5.89 -5.41
N GLY A 26 7.03 5.91 -4.40
CA GLY A 26 7.30 6.58 -3.13
C GLY A 26 6.98 5.67 -1.95
N ILE A 27 7.78 5.81 -0.90
CA ILE A 27 7.54 5.14 0.37
C ILE A 27 6.99 6.14 1.39
N CYS A 28 5.79 5.89 1.88
CA CYS A 28 5.23 6.59 3.03
C CYS A 28 5.63 5.84 4.32
N LEU A 29 6.44 6.49 5.16
CA LEU A 29 6.77 5.98 6.49
C LEU A 29 5.62 6.26 7.46
N ASN A 30 5.38 5.32 8.37
CA ASN A 30 4.38 5.46 9.45
C ASN A 30 2.97 5.84 8.97
N SER A 31 2.58 5.38 7.78
CA SER A 31 1.25 5.57 7.22
C SER A 31 0.16 4.93 8.09
N THR A 32 -1.01 5.57 8.13
CA THR A 32 -2.25 4.93 8.55
C THR A 32 -3.05 4.61 7.30
N VAL A 33 -3.42 3.34 7.11
CA VAL A 33 -4.07 2.83 5.89
C VAL A 33 -5.41 2.22 6.24
N TRP A 34 -6.44 2.68 5.54
CA TRP A 34 -7.80 2.20 5.61
C TRP A 34 -8.17 1.54 4.27
N LEU A 35 -8.93 0.46 4.35
CA LEU A 35 -9.67 -0.08 3.21
C LEU A 35 -11.15 0.06 3.55
N ASP A 36 -11.82 0.98 2.85
CA ASP A 36 -13.16 1.47 3.21
C ASP A 36 -13.20 1.88 4.69
N ASP A 37 -14.10 1.29 5.48
CA ASP A 37 -14.26 1.55 6.91
C ASP A 37 -13.36 0.67 7.80
N THR A 38 -12.46 -0.13 7.20
CA THR A 38 -11.61 -1.09 7.91
C THR A 38 -10.17 -0.58 8.03
N LEU A 39 -9.72 -0.37 9.27
CA LEU A 39 -8.34 0.02 9.57
C LEU A 39 -7.39 -1.17 9.42
N LEU A 40 -6.43 -1.08 8.50
CA LEU A 40 -5.44 -2.14 8.26
C LEU A 40 -4.10 -1.86 8.95
N THR A 41 -3.60 -0.64 8.79
CA THR A 41 -2.32 -0.17 9.34
C THR A 41 -2.55 1.11 10.12
N LYS A 42 -1.98 1.24 11.32
CA LYS A 42 -1.97 2.48 12.10
C LYS A 42 -0.54 2.88 12.41
N GLU A 43 -0.15 4.09 12.00
CA GLU A 43 1.19 4.65 12.26
C GLU A 43 2.34 3.68 11.84
N GLY A 44 2.16 3.00 10.71
CA GLY A 44 3.14 2.05 10.16
C GLY A 44 3.10 0.64 10.71
N LYS A 45 2.19 0.33 11.65
CA LYS A 45 2.01 -1.01 12.24
C LYS A 45 0.72 -1.66 11.74
N VAL A 46 0.78 -2.94 11.36
CA VAL A 46 -0.40 -3.70 10.96
C VAL A 46 -1.24 -4.02 12.19
N VAL A 47 -2.53 -3.64 12.18
CA VAL A 47 -3.45 -3.80 13.31
C VAL A 47 -4.68 -4.65 13.01
N HIS A 48 -4.92 -5.00 11.74
CA HIS A 48 -6.05 -5.85 11.35
C HIS A 48 -5.96 -7.24 11.99
N LEU A 49 -7.07 -7.73 12.55
CA LEU A 49 -7.11 -8.97 13.35
C LEU A 49 -6.62 -10.20 12.57
N GLU A 50 -6.97 -10.31 11.29
CA GLU A 50 -6.57 -11.46 10.46
C GLU A 50 -5.14 -11.34 9.90
N LEU A 51 -4.55 -10.14 9.93
CA LEU A 51 -3.23 -9.87 9.32
C LEU A 51 -2.12 -9.71 10.36
N VAL A 52 -2.46 -9.37 11.61
CA VAL A 52 -1.49 -9.00 12.65
C VAL A 52 -0.51 -10.14 12.96
N ASP A 53 -0.96 -11.39 12.97
CA ASP A 53 -0.08 -12.52 13.29
C ASP A 53 0.87 -12.86 12.14
N ILE A 54 0.41 -12.68 10.90
CA ILE A 54 1.26 -12.75 9.71
C ILE A 54 2.30 -11.62 9.75
N ALA A 55 1.86 -10.39 10.05
CA ALA A 55 2.75 -9.25 10.16
C ALA A 55 3.81 -9.43 11.26
N LYS A 56 3.45 -9.99 12.43
CA LYS A 56 4.40 -10.35 13.49
C LYS A 56 5.44 -11.35 12.98
N ALA A 57 5.01 -12.41 12.31
CA ALA A 57 5.91 -13.41 11.73
C ALA A 57 6.88 -12.81 10.70
N MET A 58 6.48 -11.72 10.03
CA MET A 58 7.29 -10.98 9.06
C MET A 58 8.10 -9.81 9.67
N GLY A 59 8.05 -9.59 10.98
CA GLY A 59 8.74 -8.46 11.65
C GLY A 59 8.15 -7.08 11.37
N LYS A 60 6.84 -7.02 11.11
CA LYS A 60 6.10 -5.83 10.65
C LYS A 60 4.96 -5.41 11.62
N ALA A 61 4.94 -5.95 12.84
CA ALA A 61 3.97 -5.62 13.88
C ALA A 61 4.45 -4.53 14.84
#